data_AF-A0A8M1F372-F1
#
_entry.id   AF-A0A8M1F372-F1
#
_cell.length_a   1.000
_cell.length_b   1.000
_cell.length_c   1.000
_cell.angle_alpha   90.00
_cell.angle_beta   90.00
_cell.angle_gamma   90.00
#
_symmetry.space_group_name_H-M   'P 1'
#
loop_
_entity.id
_entity.type
_entity.pdbx_description
1 polymer ?
#
loop_
_entity_poly.entity_id
_entity_poly.type
_entity_poly.pdbx_seq_one_letter_code
_entity_poly.pdbx_strand_id
1 'polypeptide(L)'
;MDEKNEARVSFLVSCFIVRDTWKQDLLKSELNQEEMILDLLWDLSCQSSISFPSLLSGASPHFLSRTSLHSVEDYSSMDVRSIWDNIRLHLRRFLVNKLQSHNEISNSQHKIWLKNQCIQQLLFLYPESEVIIKYQSIQNKLLAKLLQNDFPSYSRESNLDIMVHGFQSTMLKLYSMIKEDFNTLHEILAPASTVKFIKETYLDTVTEEMAKFLEKFCELQFQESAVRVIKTNKSSSRHRGAVHALG
;
A
#
# COMPACT_ATOMS: atom_id res chain seq x y z
N MET A 1 43.06 1.87 -19.37
CA MET A 1 42.43 3.06 -18.78
C MET A 1 41.05 2.59 -18.34
N ASP A 2 40.79 2.69 -17.04
CA ASP A 2 39.88 1.82 -16.28
C ASP A 2 38.40 2.20 -16.49
N GLU A 3 37.59 1.29 -17.01
CA GLU A 3 36.13 1.43 -17.24
C GLU A 3 35.37 1.77 -15.94
N LYS A 4 35.96 1.40 -14.79
CA LYS A 4 35.51 1.80 -13.43
C LYS A 4 35.65 3.29 -13.14
N ASN A 5 36.61 3.98 -13.74
CA ASN A 5 36.87 5.40 -13.50
C ASN A 5 35.90 6.27 -14.29
N GLU A 6 35.50 5.82 -15.48
CA GLU A 6 34.52 6.51 -16.32
C GLU A 6 33.10 6.42 -15.74
N ALA A 7 32.70 5.23 -15.24
CA ALA A 7 31.44 5.07 -14.51
C ALA A 7 31.37 5.92 -13.22
N ARG A 8 32.51 6.09 -12.53
CA ARG A 8 32.61 6.93 -11.33
C ARG A 8 32.55 8.42 -11.65
N VAL A 9 33.22 8.87 -12.71
CA VAL A 9 33.17 10.28 -13.15
C VAL A 9 31.77 10.63 -13.66
N SER A 10 31.15 9.73 -14.41
CA SER A 10 29.77 9.92 -14.90
C SER A 10 28.76 9.98 -13.76
N PHE A 11 28.90 9.10 -12.75
CA PHE A 11 28.10 9.15 -11.52
C PHE A 11 28.32 10.43 -10.71
N LEU A 12 29.56 10.89 -10.57
CA LEU A 12 29.88 12.14 -9.87
C LEU A 12 29.32 13.36 -10.62
N VAL A 13 29.34 13.37 -11.94
CA VAL A 13 28.74 14.44 -12.77
C VAL A 13 27.23 14.43 -12.65
N SER A 14 26.57 13.26 -12.71
CA SER A 14 25.12 13.15 -12.48
C SER A 14 24.74 13.62 -11.09
N CYS A 15 25.49 13.24 -10.06
CA CYS A 15 25.21 13.67 -8.70
C CYS A 15 25.57 15.13 -8.44
N PHE A 16 26.54 15.70 -9.15
CA PHE A 16 26.85 17.12 -9.10
C PHE A 16 25.75 17.96 -9.78
N ILE A 17 25.29 17.53 -10.96
CA ILE A 17 24.13 18.15 -11.65
C ILE A 17 22.90 18.05 -10.77
N VAL A 18 22.60 16.87 -10.24
CA VAL A 18 21.47 16.66 -9.33
C VAL A 18 21.63 17.48 -8.05
N ARG A 19 22.83 17.62 -7.48
CA ARG A 19 23.05 18.44 -6.28
C ARG A 19 22.85 19.93 -6.55
N ASP A 20 23.34 20.44 -7.68
CA ASP A 20 23.25 21.85 -8.01
C ASP A 20 21.86 22.25 -8.50
N THR A 21 21.15 21.39 -9.26
CA THR A 21 19.72 21.59 -9.57
C THR A 21 18.87 21.49 -8.31
N TRP A 22 19.08 20.48 -7.46
CA TRP A 22 18.31 20.33 -6.22
C TRP A 22 18.52 21.49 -5.24
N LYS A 23 19.72 22.04 -5.12
CA LYS A 23 20.01 23.12 -4.17
C LYS A 23 19.51 24.48 -4.67
N GLN A 24 19.47 24.71 -5.98
CA GLN A 24 18.89 25.92 -6.56
C GLN A 24 17.36 25.87 -6.64
N ASP A 25 16.76 24.71 -6.88
CA ASP A 25 15.30 24.57 -7.06
C ASP A 25 14.53 24.40 -5.74
N LEU A 26 15.14 23.87 -4.67
CA LEU A 26 14.52 23.84 -3.33
C LEU A 26 14.21 25.25 -2.77
N LEU A 27 14.87 26.29 -3.29
CA LEU A 27 14.65 27.68 -2.91
C LEU A 27 13.47 28.35 -3.63
N LYS A 28 12.81 27.67 -4.57
CA LYS A 28 11.63 28.19 -5.27
C LYS A 28 10.49 27.18 -5.16
N SER A 29 9.47 27.50 -4.38
CA SER A 29 8.27 26.67 -4.26
C SER A 29 7.42 26.73 -5.54
N GLU A 30 7.78 25.95 -6.56
CA GLU A 30 6.95 25.80 -7.75
C GLU A 30 6.15 24.48 -7.68
N LEU A 31 4.89 24.54 -8.13
CA LEU A 31 4.05 23.35 -8.32
C LEU A 31 4.73 22.41 -9.33
N ASN A 32 4.71 21.11 -9.05
CA ASN A 32 5.20 20.02 -9.92
C ASN A 32 6.72 19.83 -10.04
N GLN A 33 7.52 20.34 -9.11
CA GLN A 33 8.96 20.09 -9.09
C GLN A 33 9.33 18.61 -9.07
N GLU A 34 8.64 17.79 -8.27
CA GLU A 34 8.92 16.35 -8.21
C GLU A 34 8.66 15.64 -9.55
N GLU A 35 7.66 16.09 -10.32
CA GLU A 35 7.36 15.53 -11.65
C GLU A 35 8.47 15.89 -12.64
N MET A 36 8.91 17.15 -12.66
CA MET A 36 10.04 17.59 -13.48
C MET A 36 11.33 16.83 -13.16
N ILE A 37 11.58 16.57 -11.87
CA ILE A 37 12.76 15.80 -11.46
C ILE A 37 12.66 14.34 -11.94
N LEU A 38 11.49 13.71 -11.85
CA LEU A 38 11.29 12.34 -12.33
C LEU A 38 11.50 12.25 -13.84
N ASP A 39 10.95 13.20 -14.61
CA ASP A 39 11.12 13.26 -16.06
C ASP A 39 12.60 13.46 -16.44
N LEU A 40 13.30 14.39 -15.77
CA LEU A 40 14.72 14.60 -15.98
C LEU A 40 15.55 13.35 -15.68
N LEU A 41 15.27 12.67 -14.55
CA LEU A 41 16.00 11.44 -14.19
C LEU A 41 15.76 10.32 -15.20
N TRP A 42 14.53 10.20 -15.71
CA TRP A 42 14.18 9.24 -16.74
C TRP A 42 14.89 9.53 -18.07
N ASP A 43 14.85 10.79 -18.53
CA ASP A 43 15.52 11.23 -19.75
C ASP A 43 17.03 11.02 -19.67
N LEU A 44 17.66 11.35 -18.56
CA LEU A 44 19.07 11.08 -18.32
C LEU A 44 19.36 9.58 -18.39
N SER A 45 18.52 8.73 -17.79
CA SER A 45 18.66 7.26 -17.87
C SER A 45 18.60 6.74 -19.30
N CYS A 46 17.84 7.39 -20.19
CA CYS A 46 17.67 6.97 -21.57
C CYS A 46 18.79 7.49 -22.48
N GLN A 47 19.25 8.71 -22.25
CA GLN A 47 20.27 9.38 -23.07
C GLN A 47 21.69 8.95 -22.75
N SER A 48 21.91 8.35 -21.58
CA SER A 48 23.22 8.02 -21.09
C SER A 48 23.26 6.57 -20.62
N SER A 49 24.40 5.88 -20.79
CA SER A 49 24.64 4.56 -20.20
C SER A 49 24.81 4.62 -18.68
N ILE A 50 24.24 5.64 -18.03
CA ILE A 50 24.36 5.93 -16.61
C ILE A 50 23.36 5.05 -15.88
N SER A 51 23.89 4.08 -15.14
CA SER A 51 23.12 3.33 -14.16
C SER A 51 23.05 4.11 -12.85
N PHE A 52 21.84 4.41 -12.38
CA PHE A 52 21.65 4.93 -11.03
C PHE A 52 22.05 3.88 -9.98
N PRO A 53 22.51 4.29 -8.78
CA PRO A 53 22.84 3.37 -7.71
C PRO A 53 21.65 2.48 -7.36
N SER A 54 21.72 1.22 -7.77
CA SER A 54 20.73 0.20 -7.44
C SER A 54 20.95 -0.30 -6.01
N LEU A 55 19.86 -0.68 -5.34
CA LEU A 55 19.92 -1.38 -4.06
C LEU A 55 20.57 -2.76 -4.27
N LEU A 56 21.88 -2.86 -4.07
CA LEU A 56 22.43 -4.07 -3.46
C LEU A 56 21.96 -4.09 -2.00
N SER A 57 20.74 -4.57 -1.80
CA SER A 57 20.16 -4.82 -0.48
C SER A 57 20.90 -5.98 0.19
N GLY A 58 21.39 -5.75 1.41
CA GLY A 58 21.75 -6.83 2.35
C GLY A 58 23.19 -6.85 2.86
N ALA A 59 24.16 -6.33 2.11
CA ALA A 59 25.50 -6.12 2.66
C ALA A 59 25.57 -4.70 3.24
N SER A 60 25.57 -4.61 4.57
CA SER A 60 26.33 -3.55 5.25
C SER A 60 27.62 -3.31 4.45
N PRO A 61 28.08 -2.06 4.24
CA PRO A 61 29.48 -1.87 3.92
C PRO A 61 30.24 -2.25 5.20
N HIS A 62 30.38 -3.56 5.46
CA HIS A 62 31.52 -4.04 6.18
C HIS A 62 32.68 -3.62 5.30
N PHE A 63 33.24 -2.46 5.67
CA PHE A 63 34.58 -2.03 5.38
C PHE A 63 35.47 -3.27 5.35
N LEU A 64 35.66 -3.86 4.17
CA LEU A 64 36.64 -4.91 4.00
C LEU A 64 37.99 -4.23 4.14
N SER A 65 38.59 -4.48 5.30
CA SER A 65 40.00 -4.30 5.64
C SER A 65 40.51 -2.86 5.53
N ARG A 66 40.31 -2.15 6.63
CA ARG A 66 40.95 -0.89 7.02
C ARG A 66 42.45 -1.07 7.33
N THR A 67 43.20 -1.65 6.39
CA THR A 67 44.64 -1.90 6.53
C THR A 67 45.38 -1.51 5.25
N SER A 68 45.32 -0.24 4.88
CA SER A 68 46.35 0.39 4.04
C SER A 68 46.57 1.79 4.55
N LEU A 69 47.79 2.08 5.01
CA LEU A 69 48.21 3.37 5.58
C LEU A 69 48.25 4.50 4.53
N HIS A 70 47.87 4.19 3.27
CA HIS A 70 47.93 5.08 2.12
C HIS A 70 46.61 5.19 1.33
N SER A 71 45.48 4.66 1.82
CA SER A 71 44.19 4.93 1.18
C SER A 71 43.65 6.29 1.62
N VAL A 72 43.73 7.28 0.73
CA VAL A 72 42.98 8.54 0.90
C VAL A 72 41.49 8.18 0.87
N GLU A 73 40.80 8.43 1.97
CA GLU A 73 39.36 8.27 2.06
C GLU A 73 38.70 9.37 1.21
N ASP A 74 38.06 8.99 0.11
CA ASP A 74 37.25 9.90 -0.71
C ASP A 74 35.96 10.23 0.05
N TYR A 75 36.04 11.21 0.96
CA TYR A 75 34.91 11.82 1.67
C TYR A 75 33.83 12.36 0.70
N SER A 76 34.14 12.55 -0.58
CA SER A 76 33.19 12.99 -1.63
C SER A 76 32.16 11.92 -2.02
N SER A 77 32.53 10.63 -1.92
CA SER A 77 31.66 9.52 -2.37
C SER A 77 30.53 9.18 -1.38
N MET A 78 30.77 9.39 -0.09
CA MET A 78 29.75 9.24 0.96
C MET A 78 28.67 10.33 0.86
N ASP A 79 29.07 11.56 0.51
CA ASP A 79 28.14 12.69 0.31
C ASP A 79 27.16 12.37 -0.82
N VAL A 80 27.68 11.89 -1.95
CA VAL A 80 26.89 11.60 -3.15
C VAL A 80 25.83 10.51 -2.95
N ARG A 81 26.19 9.39 -2.32
CA ARG A 81 25.22 8.30 -2.07
C ARG A 81 24.13 8.74 -1.11
N SER A 82 24.49 9.51 -0.09
CA SER A 82 23.52 10.05 0.87
C SER A 82 22.54 11.03 0.22
N ILE A 83 23.02 11.88 -0.70
CA ILE A 83 22.19 12.79 -1.48
C ILE A 83 21.21 12.00 -2.35
N TRP A 84 21.69 10.98 -3.09
CA TRP A 84 20.81 10.13 -3.90
C TRP A 84 19.74 9.41 -3.06
N ASP A 85 20.11 8.89 -1.89
CA ASP A 85 19.16 8.23 -0.98
C ASP A 85 18.09 9.21 -0.48
N ASN A 86 18.47 10.45 -0.17
CA ASN A 86 17.51 11.50 0.21
C ASN A 86 16.54 11.85 -0.93
N ILE A 87 17.06 11.95 -2.15
CA ILE A 87 16.27 12.24 -3.35
C ILE A 87 15.26 11.13 -3.62
N ARG A 88 15.72 9.87 -3.66
CA ARG A 88 14.84 8.72 -3.83
C ARG A 88 13.80 8.63 -2.73
N LEU A 89 14.16 8.97 -1.49
CA LEU A 89 13.23 8.96 -0.38
C LEU A 89 12.14 10.04 -0.54
N HIS A 90 12.53 11.24 -0.96
CA HIS A 90 11.61 12.35 -1.23
C HIS A 90 10.63 11.99 -2.35
N LEU A 91 11.15 11.56 -3.51
CA LEU A 91 10.34 11.15 -4.66
C LEU A 91 9.42 9.97 -4.32
N ARG A 92 9.90 8.99 -3.53
CA ARG A 92 9.05 7.90 -3.05
C ARG A 92 7.87 8.41 -2.23
N ARG A 93 8.09 9.35 -1.31
CA ARG A 93 7.02 9.93 -0.49
C ARG A 93 6.00 10.66 -1.36
N PHE A 94 6.47 11.45 -2.31
CA PHE A 94 5.63 12.13 -3.29
C PHE A 94 4.75 11.14 -4.08
N LEU A 95 5.36 10.12 -4.69
CA LEU A 95 4.66 9.10 -5.49
C LEU A 95 3.67 8.27 -4.66
N VAL A 96 4.04 7.91 -3.43
CA VAL A 96 3.14 7.20 -2.51
C VAL A 96 1.93 8.06 -2.13
N ASN A 97 2.12 9.36 -1.89
CA ASN A 97 1.01 10.28 -1.60
C ASN A 97 0.10 10.43 -2.82
N LYS A 98 0.68 10.52 -4.02
CA LYS A 98 -0.04 10.58 -5.30
C LYS A 98 -0.86 9.31 -5.56
N LEU A 99 -0.30 8.12 -5.32
CA LEU A 99 -1.04 6.85 -5.38
C LEU A 99 -2.22 6.77 -4.40
N GLN A 100 -2.07 7.36 -3.21
CA GLN A 100 -3.15 7.38 -2.22
C GLN A 100 -4.30 8.31 -2.64
N SER A 101 -3.99 9.50 -3.16
CA SER A 101 -5.01 10.49 -3.56
C SER A 101 -5.77 10.09 -4.82
N HIS A 102 -5.15 9.35 -5.75
CA HIS A 102 -5.81 8.88 -6.97
C HIS A 102 -6.99 7.93 -6.72
N ASN A 103 -7.14 7.40 -5.50
CA ASN A 103 -8.30 6.59 -5.14
C ASN A 103 -9.62 7.38 -5.12
N GLU A 104 -9.55 8.71 -5.03
CA GLU A 104 -10.71 9.60 -4.99
C GLU A 104 -11.21 10.01 -6.40
N ILE A 105 -10.48 9.65 -7.46
CA ILE A 105 -10.83 9.99 -8.84
C ILE A 105 -11.97 9.09 -9.35
N SER A 106 -13.02 9.72 -9.89
CA SER A 106 -14.22 9.02 -10.40
C SER A 106 -14.02 8.33 -11.75
N ASN A 107 -13.12 8.84 -12.61
CA ASN A 107 -12.86 8.27 -13.92
C ASN A 107 -11.85 7.11 -13.82
N SER A 108 -12.34 5.89 -14.05
CA SER A 108 -11.55 4.65 -13.94
C SER A 108 -10.37 4.57 -14.91
N GLN A 109 -10.53 5.02 -16.17
CA GLN A 109 -9.46 4.93 -17.16
C GLN A 109 -8.32 5.88 -16.83
N HIS A 110 -8.65 7.12 -16.44
CA HIS A 110 -7.66 8.10 -16.03
C HIS A 110 -6.92 7.64 -14.77
N LYS A 111 -7.65 7.03 -13.83
CA LYS A 111 -7.09 6.46 -12.61
C LYS A 111 -6.10 5.31 -12.87
N ILE A 112 -6.44 4.39 -13.78
CA ILE A 112 -5.54 3.30 -14.19
C ILE A 112 -4.25 3.88 -14.78
N TRP A 113 -4.36 4.85 -15.70
CA TRP A 113 -3.21 5.50 -16.31
C TRP A 113 -2.30 6.17 -15.26
N LEU A 114 -2.89 6.95 -14.35
CA LEU A 114 -2.14 7.62 -13.28
C LEU A 114 -1.45 6.64 -12.33
N LYS A 115 -2.13 5.57 -11.94
CA LYS A 115 -1.54 4.50 -11.10
C LYS A 115 -0.39 3.82 -11.81
N ASN A 116 -0.57 3.50 -13.10
CA ASN A 116 0.44 2.84 -13.92
C ASN A 116 1.72 3.69 -13.98
N GLN A 117 1.58 4.98 -14.31
CA GLN A 117 2.70 5.92 -14.32
C GLN A 117 3.41 6.01 -12.97
N CYS A 118 2.68 6.14 -11.87
CA CYS A 118 3.28 6.21 -10.53
C CYS A 118 4.05 4.91 -10.16
N ILE A 119 3.53 3.75 -10.53
CA ILE A 119 4.17 2.46 -10.23
C ILE A 119 5.44 2.29 -11.08
N GLN A 120 5.40 2.65 -12.36
CA GLN A 120 6.59 2.63 -13.22
C GLN A 120 7.68 3.57 -12.68
N GLN A 121 7.32 4.79 -12.25
CA GLN A 121 8.25 5.72 -11.61
C GLN A 121 8.81 5.18 -10.29
N LEU A 122 8.03 4.45 -9.50
CA LEU A 122 8.54 3.78 -8.30
C LEU A 122 9.50 2.63 -8.65
N LEU A 123 9.21 1.85 -9.69
CA LEU A 123 10.06 0.75 -10.17
C LEU A 123 11.39 1.25 -10.75
N PHE A 124 11.40 2.46 -11.27
CA PHE A 124 12.64 3.14 -11.65
C PHE A 124 13.53 3.43 -10.42
N LEU A 125 12.93 3.76 -9.26
CA LEU A 125 13.66 4.17 -8.06
C LEU A 125 14.00 3.01 -7.10
N TYR A 126 13.21 1.93 -7.09
CA TYR A 126 13.26 0.82 -6.13
C TYR A 126 13.01 -0.54 -6.80
N PRO A 127 13.53 -1.64 -6.22
CA PRO A 127 13.28 -2.96 -6.75
C PRO A 127 11.79 -3.34 -6.67
N GLU A 128 11.35 -4.19 -7.62
CA GLU A 128 9.95 -4.64 -7.74
C GLU A 128 9.35 -5.09 -6.41
N SER A 129 10.06 -5.92 -5.64
CA SER A 129 9.58 -6.43 -4.35
C SER A 129 9.21 -5.32 -3.37
N GLU A 130 9.99 -4.25 -3.29
CA GLU A 130 9.72 -3.13 -2.39
C GLU A 130 8.53 -2.30 -2.87
N VAL A 131 8.43 -2.07 -4.18
CA VAL A 131 7.33 -1.31 -4.79
C VAL A 131 6.01 -2.06 -4.60
N ILE A 132 6.01 -3.37 -4.86
CA ILE A 132 4.81 -4.20 -4.72
C ILE A 132 4.35 -4.28 -3.27
N ILE A 133 5.24 -4.54 -2.31
CA ILE A 133 4.88 -4.53 -0.88
C ILE A 133 4.29 -3.17 -0.49
N LYS A 134 4.87 -2.07 -0.97
CA LYS A 134 4.38 -0.73 -0.67
C LYS A 134 2.99 -0.48 -1.24
N TYR A 135 2.76 -0.88 -2.49
CA TYR A 135 1.48 -0.73 -3.15
C TYR A 135 0.39 -1.62 -2.53
N GLN A 136 0.72 -2.87 -2.20
CA GLN A 136 -0.14 -3.78 -1.42
C GLN A 136 -0.56 -3.13 -0.11
N SER A 137 0.37 -2.51 0.63
CA SER A 137 0.05 -1.83 1.89
C SER A 137 -0.93 -0.66 1.72
N ILE A 138 -0.85 0.09 0.61
CA ILE A 138 -1.79 1.17 0.30
C ILE A 138 -3.18 0.59 0.05
N GLN A 139 -3.27 -0.45 -0.79
CA GLN A 139 -4.54 -1.09 -1.14
C GLN A 139 -5.19 -1.79 0.05
N ASN A 140 -4.41 -2.51 0.87
CA ASN A 140 -4.91 -3.15 2.08
C ASN A 140 -5.53 -2.14 3.05
N LYS A 141 -4.93 -0.95 3.20
CA LYS A 141 -5.52 0.12 4.03
C LYS A 141 -6.83 0.65 3.45
N LEU A 142 -6.91 0.80 2.13
CA LEU A 142 -8.13 1.24 1.45
C LEU A 142 -9.23 0.19 1.58
N LEU A 143 -8.87 -1.08 1.37
CA LEU A 143 -9.77 -2.23 1.46
C LEU A 143 -10.28 -2.42 2.89
N ALA A 144 -9.41 -2.37 3.90
CA ALA A 144 -9.83 -2.47 5.30
C ALA A 144 -10.83 -1.35 5.67
N LYS A 145 -10.59 -0.11 5.23
CA LYS A 145 -11.55 0.99 5.43
C LYS A 145 -12.89 0.72 4.72
N LEU A 146 -12.85 0.23 3.48
CA LEU A 146 -14.04 -0.11 2.71
C LEU A 146 -14.89 -1.17 3.44
N LEU A 147 -14.25 -2.25 3.87
CA LEU A 147 -14.90 -3.36 4.56
C LEU A 147 -15.43 -2.93 5.94
N GLN A 148 -14.66 -2.17 6.71
CA GLN A 148 -15.10 -1.68 8.03
C GLN A 148 -16.25 -0.66 7.96
N ASN A 149 -16.25 0.24 6.98
CA ASN A 149 -17.29 1.25 6.84
C ASN A 149 -18.62 0.66 6.36
N ASP A 150 -18.55 -0.34 5.48
CA ASP A 150 -19.74 -0.88 4.82
C ASP A 150 -20.25 -2.18 5.47
N PHE A 151 -19.49 -2.85 6.34
CA PHE A 151 -20.01 -3.90 7.23
C PHE A 151 -20.51 -3.25 8.53
N PRO A 152 -21.80 -2.89 8.64
CA PRO A 152 -22.32 -2.33 9.88
C PRO A 152 -22.06 -3.30 11.02
N SER A 153 -21.65 -2.77 12.17
CA SER A 153 -21.67 -3.54 13.41
C SER A 153 -23.10 -4.03 13.62
N TYR A 154 -23.31 -5.35 13.60
CA TYR A 154 -24.61 -5.96 13.83
C TYR A 154 -25.25 -5.36 15.08
N SER A 155 -26.36 -4.65 14.90
CA SER A 155 -27.19 -4.13 16.00
C SER A 155 -28.57 -4.77 15.91
N ARG A 156 -29.23 -4.95 17.05
CA ARG A 156 -30.57 -5.57 17.15
C ARG A 156 -31.61 -4.90 16.24
N GLU A 157 -31.43 -3.64 15.90
CA GLU A 157 -32.33 -2.83 15.08
C GLU A 157 -31.92 -2.74 13.59
N SER A 158 -30.78 -3.33 13.21
CA SER A 158 -30.33 -3.31 11.82
C SER A 158 -31.16 -4.27 10.96
N ASN A 159 -31.92 -3.71 10.00
CA ASN A 159 -32.70 -4.49 9.04
C ASN A 159 -31.75 -5.34 8.17
N LEU A 160 -32.02 -6.64 8.08
CA LEU A 160 -31.29 -7.58 7.21
C LEU A 160 -31.19 -7.06 5.77
N ASP A 161 -32.25 -6.44 5.25
CA ASP A 161 -32.25 -5.84 3.91
C ASP A 161 -31.23 -4.69 3.74
N ILE A 162 -31.06 -3.85 4.77
CA ILE A 162 -30.05 -2.78 4.77
C ILE A 162 -28.65 -3.39 4.76
N MET A 163 -28.45 -4.48 5.51
CA MET A 163 -27.20 -5.20 5.53
C MET A 163 -26.89 -5.82 4.16
N VAL A 164 -27.83 -6.57 3.56
CA VAL A 164 -27.67 -7.19 2.24
C VAL A 164 -27.33 -6.15 1.17
N HIS A 165 -28.04 -5.01 1.17
CA HIS A 165 -27.75 -3.92 0.26
C HIS A 165 -26.36 -3.31 0.48
N GLY A 166 -25.95 -3.15 1.74
CA GLY A 166 -24.59 -2.74 2.12
C GLY A 166 -23.53 -3.68 1.53
N PHE A 167 -23.66 -4.98 1.80
CA PHE A 167 -22.78 -6.02 1.26
C PHE A 167 -22.70 -5.98 -0.27
N GLN A 168 -23.85 -5.87 -0.96
CA GLN A 168 -23.88 -5.82 -2.41
C GLN A 168 -23.12 -4.60 -2.96
N SER A 169 -23.33 -3.42 -2.36
CA SER A 169 -22.60 -2.20 -2.72
C SER A 169 -21.09 -2.33 -2.50
N THR A 170 -20.68 -2.89 -1.37
CA THR A 170 -19.27 -3.16 -1.06
C THR A 170 -18.64 -4.12 -2.06
N MET A 171 -19.34 -5.20 -2.42
CA MET A 171 -18.85 -6.17 -3.39
C MET A 171 -18.65 -5.56 -4.78
N LEU A 172 -19.54 -4.66 -5.20
CA LEU A 172 -19.36 -3.93 -6.47
C LEU A 172 -18.13 -3.00 -6.43
N LYS A 173 -17.92 -2.29 -5.32
CA LYS A 173 -16.71 -1.45 -5.13
C LYS A 173 -15.44 -2.31 -5.12
N LEU A 174 -15.45 -3.43 -4.40
CA LEU A 174 -14.35 -4.39 -4.34
C LEU A 174 -14.00 -4.92 -5.73
N TYR A 175 -15.01 -5.32 -6.51
CA TYR A 175 -14.81 -5.76 -7.89
C TYR A 175 -14.17 -4.67 -8.76
N SER A 176 -14.62 -3.41 -8.62
CA SER A 176 -14.00 -2.28 -9.33
C SER A 176 -12.53 -2.11 -8.94
N MET A 177 -12.21 -2.16 -7.65
CA MET A 177 -10.82 -2.05 -7.15
C MET A 177 -9.92 -3.15 -7.71
N ILE A 178 -10.38 -4.41 -7.65
CA ILE A 178 -9.65 -5.56 -8.22
C ILE A 178 -9.41 -5.36 -9.71
N LYS A 179 -10.45 -4.96 -10.46
CA LYS A 179 -10.36 -4.75 -11.91
C LYS A 179 -9.39 -3.61 -12.27
N GLU A 180 -9.44 -2.49 -11.55
CA GLU A 180 -8.54 -1.37 -11.76
C GLU A 180 -7.08 -1.75 -11.51
N ASP A 181 -6.80 -2.42 -10.40
CA ASP A 181 -5.43 -2.79 -10.04
C ASP A 181 -4.89 -3.93 -10.92
N PHE A 182 -5.75 -4.86 -11.35
CA PHE A 182 -5.38 -5.85 -12.37
C PHE A 182 -5.00 -5.17 -13.68
N ASN A 183 -5.84 -4.25 -14.18
CA ASN A 183 -5.56 -3.51 -15.41
C ASN A 183 -4.34 -2.60 -15.28
N THR A 184 -4.04 -2.09 -14.08
CA THR A 184 -2.84 -1.31 -13.84
C THR A 184 -1.59 -2.19 -13.89
N LEU A 185 -1.62 -3.34 -13.20
CA LEU A 185 -0.42 -4.17 -12.97
C LEU A 185 -0.10 -5.13 -14.11
N HIS A 186 -1.09 -5.57 -14.91
CA HIS A 186 -0.83 -6.51 -16.00
C HIS A 186 0.09 -5.95 -17.10
N GLU A 187 0.18 -4.62 -17.22
CA GLU A 187 1.10 -3.95 -18.15
C GLU A 187 2.53 -3.81 -17.60
N ILE A 188 2.70 -4.04 -16.29
CA ILE A 188 3.94 -3.74 -15.56
C ILE A 188 4.62 -5.02 -15.08
N LEU A 189 3.85 -5.98 -14.58
CA LEU A 189 4.34 -7.17 -13.92
C LEU A 189 4.14 -8.41 -14.77
N ALA A 190 4.97 -9.43 -14.50
CA ALA A 190 4.74 -10.76 -15.02
C ALA A 190 3.35 -11.29 -14.59
N PRO A 191 2.65 -12.07 -15.44
CA PRO A 191 1.30 -12.55 -15.13
C PRO A 191 1.18 -13.26 -13.77
N ALA A 192 2.18 -14.07 -13.39
CA ALA A 192 2.22 -14.74 -12.09
C ALA A 192 2.30 -13.75 -10.91
N SER A 193 3.10 -12.69 -11.04
CA SER A 193 3.22 -11.64 -10.03
C SER A 193 1.92 -10.83 -9.91
N THR A 194 1.26 -10.52 -11.02
CA THR A 194 -0.05 -9.84 -11.02
C THR A 194 -1.11 -10.67 -10.30
N VAL A 195 -1.23 -11.96 -10.63
CA VAL A 195 -2.19 -12.86 -9.96
C VAL A 195 -1.88 -12.99 -8.47
N LYS A 196 -0.60 -13.14 -8.11
CA LYS A 196 -0.14 -13.17 -6.72
C LYS A 196 -0.54 -11.90 -5.96
N PHE A 197 -0.32 -10.73 -6.55
CA PHE A 197 -0.73 -9.45 -5.96
C PHE A 197 -2.23 -9.42 -5.68
N ILE A 198 -3.07 -9.79 -6.65
CA ILE A 198 -4.53 -9.76 -6.50
C ILE A 198 -4.97 -10.71 -5.39
N LYS A 199 -4.41 -11.92 -5.35
CA LYS A 199 -4.69 -12.91 -4.31
C LYS A 199 -4.35 -12.36 -2.92
N GLU A 200 -3.10 -11.95 -2.71
CA GLU A 200 -2.59 -11.54 -1.39
C GLU A 200 -3.22 -10.24 -0.89
N THR A 201 -3.55 -9.32 -1.80
CA THR A 201 -4.11 -8.01 -1.43
C THR A 201 -5.61 -8.10 -1.17
N TYR A 202 -6.35 -8.74 -2.08
CA TYR A 202 -7.82 -8.70 -2.03
C TYR A 202 -8.42 -9.96 -1.44
N LEU A 203 -8.07 -11.13 -1.98
CA LEU A 203 -8.73 -12.38 -1.59
C LEU A 203 -8.37 -12.79 -0.17
N ASP A 204 -7.08 -12.72 0.18
CA ASP A 204 -6.60 -13.06 1.51
C ASP A 204 -7.16 -12.06 2.55
N THR A 205 -7.13 -10.74 2.26
CA THR A 205 -7.72 -9.70 3.14
C THR A 205 -9.24 -9.85 3.32
N VAL A 206 -9.99 -10.09 2.24
CA VAL A 206 -11.45 -10.30 2.32
C VAL A 206 -11.76 -11.55 3.13
N THR A 207 -10.99 -12.62 2.94
CA THR A 207 -11.15 -13.86 3.72
C THR A 207 -10.93 -13.60 5.21
N GLU A 208 -9.88 -12.85 5.56
CA GLU A 208 -9.59 -12.48 6.94
C GLU A 208 -10.71 -11.62 7.57
N GLU A 209 -11.17 -10.58 6.88
CA GLU A 209 -12.22 -9.69 7.40
C GLU A 209 -13.59 -10.38 7.48
N MET A 210 -13.91 -11.28 6.54
CA MET A 210 -15.13 -12.09 6.60
C MET A 210 -15.09 -13.07 7.77
N ALA A 211 -13.93 -13.68 8.05
CA ALA A 211 -13.76 -14.54 9.22
C ALA A 211 -14.02 -13.77 10.52
N LYS A 212 -13.43 -12.56 10.67
CA LYS A 212 -13.67 -11.67 11.82
C LYS A 212 -15.14 -11.29 11.96
N PHE A 213 -15.81 -10.98 10.84
CA PHE A 213 -17.23 -10.67 10.85
C PHE A 213 -18.08 -11.86 11.32
N LEU A 214 -17.82 -13.05 10.79
CA LEU A 214 -18.56 -14.27 11.16
C LEU A 214 -18.36 -14.64 12.63
N GLU A 215 -17.14 -14.54 13.14
CA GLU A 215 -16.82 -14.78 14.56
C GLU A 215 -17.65 -13.85 15.46
N LYS A 216 -17.62 -12.53 15.17
CA LYS A 216 -18.40 -11.53 15.92
C LYS A 216 -19.91 -11.75 15.80
N PHE A 217 -20.39 -12.15 14.63
CA PHE A 217 -21.80 -12.45 14.41
C PHE A 217 -22.26 -13.64 15.26
N CYS A 218 -21.47 -14.72 15.29
CA CYS A 218 -21.73 -15.89 16.12
C CYS A 218 -21.76 -15.52 17.61
N GLU A 219 -20.78 -14.77 18.11
CA GLU A 219 -20.73 -14.32 19.51
C GLU A 219 -22.01 -13.57 19.93
N LEU A 220 -22.49 -12.65 19.09
CA LEU A 220 -23.70 -11.87 19.35
C LEU A 220 -24.95 -12.75 19.37
N GLN A 221 -25.07 -13.73 18.46
CA GLN A 221 -26.18 -14.70 18.46
C GLN A 221 -26.19 -15.57 19.72
N PHE A 222 -25.02 -16.06 20.16
CA PHE A 222 -24.92 -16.88 21.37
C PHE A 222 -25.26 -16.09 22.64
N GLN A 223 -24.77 -14.86 22.79
CA GLN A 223 -25.15 -14.00 23.91
C GLN A 223 -26.66 -13.72 23.95
N GLU A 224 -27.28 -13.50 22.79
CA GLU A 224 -28.72 -13.27 22.72
C GLU A 224 -29.54 -14.51 23.12
N SER A 225 -29.12 -15.70 22.67
CA SER A 225 -29.77 -16.97 23.03
C SER A 225 -29.72 -17.21 24.55
N ALA A 226 -28.59 -16.93 25.20
CA ALA A 226 -28.43 -17.06 26.64
C ALA A 226 -29.35 -16.09 27.42
N VAL A 227 -29.48 -14.83 26.99
CA VAL A 227 -30.36 -13.83 27.64
C VAL A 227 -31.84 -14.21 27.49
N ARG A 228 -32.26 -14.75 26.33
CA ARG A 228 -33.65 -15.20 26.12
C ARG A 228 -34.00 -16.41 26.98
N VAL A 229 -33.11 -17.40 27.09
CA VAL A 229 -33.32 -18.60 27.93
C VAL A 229 -33.47 -18.23 29.41
N ILE A 230 -32.73 -17.24 29.90
CA ILE A 230 -32.86 -16.77 31.29
C ILE A 230 -34.20 -16.07 31.54
N LYS A 231 -34.77 -15.37 30.53
CA LYS A 231 -36.08 -14.70 30.65
C LYS A 231 -37.26 -15.67 30.57
N THR A 232 -37.18 -16.74 29.77
CA THR A 232 -38.29 -17.71 29.64
C THR A 232 -38.38 -18.67 30.81
N ASN A 233 -37.29 -18.91 31.55
CA ASN A 233 -37.27 -19.85 32.67
C ASN A 233 -37.79 -19.27 34.01
N LYS A 234 -38.20 -17.99 34.05
CA LYS A 234 -38.72 -17.34 35.26
C LYS A 234 -40.25 -17.26 35.39
N SER A 235 -41.02 -17.76 34.41
CA SER A 235 -42.50 -17.65 34.44
C SER A 235 -43.29 -18.97 34.59
N SER A 236 -42.65 -20.13 34.78
CA SER A 236 -43.36 -21.43 34.76
C SER A 236 -43.67 -22.06 36.12
N SER A 237 -43.84 -21.29 37.20
CA SER A 237 -44.31 -21.86 38.49
C SER A 237 -45.40 -21.02 39.16
N ARG A 238 -46.66 -21.31 38.84
CA ARG A 238 -47.79 -21.44 39.79
C ARG A 238 -49.12 -21.57 39.04
N HIS A 239 -49.46 -22.79 38.67
CA HIS A 239 -50.86 -23.20 38.58
C HIS A 239 -50.98 -24.56 39.26
N ARG A 240 -51.20 -24.56 40.57
CA ARG A 240 -51.65 -25.73 41.32
C ARG A 240 -52.96 -25.33 41.99
N GLY A 241 -53.99 -26.11 41.67
CA GLY A 241 -55.38 -25.69 41.72
C GLY A 241 -55.95 -25.50 43.12
N ALA A 242 -57.03 -24.72 43.14
CA ALA A 242 -58.06 -24.78 44.17
C ALA A 242 -59.34 -25.23 43.47
N VAL A 243 -59.66 -26.51 43.62
CA VAL A 243 -60.94 -27.10 43.20
C VAL A 243 -61.98 -26.71 44.25
N HIS A 244 -63.12 -26.23 43.77
CA HIS A 244 -64.31 -25.89 44.55
C HIS A 244 -64.77 -27.02 45.48
N ALA A 245 -65.27 -26.64 46.67
CA ALA A 245 -66.30 -27.38 47.38
C ALA A 245 -67.28 -26.38 48.00
N LEU A 246 -68.48 -26.33 47.41
CA LEU A 246 -69.73 -25.91 48.06
C LEU A 246 -70.37 -27.18 48.63
N GLY A 247 -70.77 -27.12 49.89
CA GLY A 247 -71.44 -28.23 50.61
C GLY A 247 -71.36 -28.01 52.11
#